data_AF-A0A2R3Q7H3-F1
#
_entry.id   AF-A0A2R3Q7H3-F1
#
_cell.length_a   1.000
_cell.length_b   1.000
_cell.length_c   1.000
_cell.angle_alpha   90.00
_cell.angle_beta   90.00
_cell.angle_gamma   90.00
#
_symmetry.space_group_name_H-M   'P 1'
#
loop_
_entity.id
_entity.type
_entity.pdbx_description
1 polymer ?
#
loop_
_entity_poly.entity_id
_entity_poly.type
_entity_poly.pdbx_seq_one_letter_code
_entity_poly.pdbx_strand_id
1 'polypeptide(L)'
;MELPLVSLPDLPMATRKAPAKKAATKKAVKRTLDDVKDVTHAKPRRASKADTSTVARIPEHLLLGPGDYPQRKSYFDYDDSQKAGSVGGKRVHMVMPRSVTLHDYRRREDGLRHHRAMVTIPPKLRENIAKLFGFDDSEDAGSEVALTTAMVALADYAAASLIQDNTLLIVSSPVDEHAEVRKAARVAVRNLGMSKNGKIY
;
A
#
# COMPACT_ATOMS: atom_id res chain seq x y z
N MET A 1 -12.76 15.07 40.92
CA MET A 1 -12.98 13.61 40.81
C MET A 1 -12.15 13.14 39.63
N GLU A 2 -10.87 12.83 39.87
CA GLU A 2 -9.96 12.33 38.83
C GLU A 2 -10.27 10.85 38.54
N LEU A 3 -10.39 10.51 37.25
CA LEU A 3 -10.56 9.13 36.80
C LEU A 3 -9.19 8.45 36.68
N PRO A 4 -9.03 7.18 37.09
CA PRO A 4 -7.73 6.52 37.05
C PRO A 4 -7.33 6.16 35.61
N LEU A 5 -6.07 6.46 35.25
CA LEU A 5 -5.42 5.91 34.06
C LEU A 5 -5.30 4.38 34.23
N VAL A 6 -5.98 3.63 33.36
CA VAL A 6 -5.80 2.18 33.25
C VAL A 6 -4.49 1.92 32.50
N SER A 7 -3.47 1.44 33.22
CA SER A 7 -2.23 0.94 32.62
C SER A 7 -2.48 -0.41 31.94
N LEU A 8 -2.11 -0.55 30.67
CA LEU A 8 -2.10 -1.84 29.98
C LEU A 8 -1.03 -2.77 30.58
N PRO A 9 -1.26 -4.09 30.66
CA PRO A 9 -0.30 -5.03 31.22
C PRO A 9 0.91 -5.25 30.31
N ASP A 10 2.11 -5.25 30.91
CA ASP A 10 3.37 -5.63 30.28
C ASP A 10 3.31 -7.08 29.78
N LEU A 11 3.39 -7.27 28.47
CA LEU A 11 3.52 -8.59 27.87
C LEU A 11 4.98 -9.04 27.96
N PRO A 12 5.28 -10.25 28.49
CA PRO A 12 6.64 -10.72 28.64
C PRO A 12 7.28 -10.98 27.26
N MET A 13 8.40 -10.31 27.02
CA MET A 13 9.27 -10.56 25.88
C MET A 13 9.80 -12.01 25.91
N ALA A 14 9.28 -12.86 25.03
CA ALA A 14 9.80 -14.21 24.83
C ALA A 14 11.25 -14.16 24.31
N THR A 15 12.20 -14.47 25.18
CA THR A 15 13.63 -14.58 24.86
C THR A 15 13.90 -15.88 24.11
N ARG A 16 13.76 -15.88 22.78
CA ARG A 16 14.33 -16.95 21.95
C ARG A 16 15.83 -16.74 21.80
N LYS A 17 16.63 -17.54 22.52
CA LYS A 17 18.08 -17.67 22.33
C LYS A 17 18.38 -18.07 20.87
N ALA A 18 19.04 -17.19 20.13
CA ALA A 18 19.62 -17.50 18.84
C ALA A 18 20.99 -18.19 19.01
N PRO A 19 21.36 -19.16 18.15
CA PRO A 19 22.65 -19.84 18.25
C PRO A 19 23.81 -18.91 17.87
N ALA A 20 24.87 -18.96 18.66
CA ALA A 20 26.08 -18.14 18.52
C ALA A 20 26.78 -18.37 17.18
N LYS A 21 26.83 -17.33 16.33
CA LYS A 21 27.77 -17.24 15.21
C LYS A 21 28.99 -16.45 15.65
N LYS A 22 30.17 -17.04 15.44
CA LYS A 22 31.51 -16.52 15.74
C LYS A 22 31.64 -15.03 15.43
N ALA A 23 32.08 -14.27 16.42
CA ALA A 23 32.37 -12.84 16.30
C ALA A 23 33.59 -12.62 15.38
N ALA A 24 33.34 -12.23 14.14
CA ALA A 24 34.34 -11.58 13.30
C ALA A 24 34.38 -10.11 13.70
N THR A 25 35.46 -9.69 14.36
CA THR A 25 35.78 -8.30 14.68
C THR A 25 35.90 -7.49 13.40
N LYS A 26 34.80 -6.83 12.98
CA LYS A 26 34.85 -5.83 11.92
C LYS A 26 35.32 -4.51 12.53
N LYS A 27 36.58 -4.15 12.26
CA LYS A 27 37.04 -2.76 12.42
C LYS A 27 36.08 -1.84 11.70
N ALA A 28 35.58 -0.81 12.39
CA ALA A 28 34.75 0.23 11.81
C ALA A 28 35.61 1.10 10.88
N VAL A 29 35.72 0.68 9.62
CA VAL A 29 36.23 1.54 8.55
C VAL A 29 35.11 2.54 8.24
N LYS A 30 35.40 3.84 8.39
CA LYS A 30 34.48 4.91 7.98
C LYS A 30 34.25 4.78 6.48
N ARG A 31 33.03 4.37 6.09
CA ARG A 31 32.60 4.33 4.69
C ARG A 31 32.59 5.75 4.15
N THR A 32 33.42 6.02 3.14
CA THR A 32 33.42 7.28 2.40
C THR A 32 32.37 7.23 1.30
N LEU A 33 31.93 8.40 0.81
CA LEU A 33 30.94 8.51 -0.29
C LEU A 33 31.37 7.78 -1.57
N ASP A 34 32.66 7.52 -1.75
CA ASP A 34 33.19 6.75 -2.88
C ASP A 34 32.86 5.25 -2.80
N ASP A 35 32.65 4.68 -1.60
CA ASP A 35 32.22 3.28 -1.43
C ASP A 35 30.77 3.04 -1.90
N VAL A 36 29.99 4.12 -2.11
CA VAL A 36 28.59 4.04 -2.57
C VAL A 36 28.50 3.85 -4.09
N LYS A 37 29.58 4.16 -4.84
CA LYS A 37 29.57 4.03 -6.30
C LYS A 37 29.50 2.58 -6.79
N ASP A 38 30.04 1.63 -6.02
CA ASP A 38 30.06 0.20 -6.41
C ASP A 38 28.85 -0.61 -5.91
N VAL A 39 27.91 0.02 -5.19
CA VAL A 39 26.67 -0.63 -4.76
C VAL A 39 25.55 -0.29 -5.74
N THR A 40 25.57 -0.84 -6.96
CA THR A 40 24.35 -1.21 -7.73
C THR A 40 24.64 -1.79 -9.12
N HIS A 41 25.45 -2.85 -9.19
CA HIS A 41 25.24 -3.88 -10.23
C HIS A 41 24.97 -5.21 -9.55
N ALA A 42 23.80 -5.30 -8.90
CA ALA A 42 23.28 -6.59 -8.46
C ALA A 42 23.21 -7.52 -9.68
N LYS A 43 23.90 -8.66 -9.58
CA LYS A 43 23.94 -9.73 -10.60
C LYS A 43 22.54 -9.93 -11.20
N PRO A 44 22.42 -10.12 -12.53
CA PRO A 44 21.13 -10.38 -13.15
C PRO A 44 20.51 -11.59 -12.47
N ARG A 45 19.45 -11.34 -11.70
CA ARG A 45 18.66 -12.39 -11.07
C ARG A 45 18.08 -13.18 -12.25
N ARG A 46 18.47 -14.45 -12.42
CA ARG A 46 17.93 -15.31 -13.47
C ARG A 46 16.40 -15.22 -13.39
N ALA A 47 15.79 -14.57 -14.37
CA ALA A 47 14.36 -14.63 -14.54
C ALA A 47 14.05 -16.09 -14.84
N SER A 48 13.48 -16.81 -13.87
CA SER A 48 12.79 -18.05 -14.18
C SER A 48 11.77 -17.68 -15.26
N LYS A 49 11.78 -18.37 -16.41
CA LYS A 49 10.73 -18.20 -17.44
C LYS A 49 9.40 -18.33 -16.71
N ALA A 50 8.73 -17.20 -16.49
CA ALA A 50 7.43 -17.21 -15.83
C ALA A 50 6.46 -17.83 -16.83
N ASP A 51 5.77 -18.88 -16.40
CA ASP A 51 4.80 -19.55 -17.25
C ASP A 51 3.58 -18.64 -17.45
N THR A 52 3.44 -18.12 -18.66
CA THR A 52 2.31 -17.30 -19.09
C THR A 52 0.97 -18.01 -18.89
N SER A 53 0.95 -19.34 -19.01
CA SER A 53 -0.28 -20.13 -18.83
C SER A 53 -0.74 -20.16 -17.37
N THR A 54 0.20 -20.14 -16.43
CA THR A 54 -0.08 -20.05 -14.99
C THR A 54 -0.67 -18.69 -14.63
N VAL A 55 -0.10 -17.59 -15.15
CA VAL A 55 -0.61 -16.23 -14.92
C VAL A 55 -1.99 -16.02 -15.56
N ALA A 56 -2.22 -16.59 -16.75
CA ALA A 56 -3.51 -16.54 -17.44
C ALA A 56 -4.66 -17.18 -16.65
N ARG A 57 -4.38 -18.14 -15.77
CA ARG A 57 -5.39 -18.86 -14.97
C ARG A 57 -5.73 -18.21 -13.63
N ILE A 58 -5.04 -17.14 -13.23
CA ILE A 58 -5.31 -16.46 -11.96
C ILE A 58 -6.73 -15.88 -11.99
N PRO A 59 -7.60 -16.15 -11.00
CA PRO A 59 -8.89 -15.49 -10.91
C PRO A 59 -8.76 -13.96 -10.77
N GLU A 60 -9.62 -13.20 -11.47
CA GLU A 60 -9.50 -11.73 -11.53
C GLU A 60 -9.63 -11.05 -10.16
N HIS A 61 -10.50 -11.57 -9.29
CA HIS A 61 -10.67 -11.06 -7.93
C HIS A 61 -9.38 -11.12 -7.09
N LEU A 62 -8.43 -12.01 -7.42
CA LEU A 62 -7.13 -12.10 -6.74
C LEU A 62 -6.12 -11.04 -7.21
N LEU A 63 -6.37 -10.40 -8.35
CA LEU A 63 -5.59 -9.28 -8.87
C LEU A 63 -6.08 -7.92 -8.34
N LEU A 64 -7.27 -7.90 -7.76
CA LEU A 64 -7.81 -6.72 -7.08
C LEU A 64 -7.31 -6.64 -5.63
N GLY A 65 -7.33 -5.44 -5.04
CA GLY A 65 -7.14 -5.29 -3.60
C GLY A 65 -8.38 -5.69 -2.82
N PRO A 66 -8.27 -6.03 -1.52
CA PRO A 66 -9.43 -6.31 -0.68
C PRO A 66 -10.37 -5.09 -0.58
N GLY A 67 -9.84 -3.87 -0.73
CA GLY A 67 -10.60 -2.64 -0.78
C GLY A 67 -11.46 -2.46 -2.03
N ASP A 68 -11.16 -3.16 -3.13
CA ASP A 68 -11.88 -2.99 -4.40
C ASP A 68 -13.11 -3.88 -4.55
N TYR A 69 -13.44 -4.67 -3.53
CA TYR A 69 -14.57 -5.57 -3.61
C TYR A 69 -15.87 -4.78 -3.89
N PRO A 70 -16.73 -5.24 -4.82
CA PRO A 70 -17.89 -4.48 -5.26
C PRO A 70 -18.80 -4.00 -4.14
N GLN A 71 -18.95 -4.82 -3.09
CA GLN A 71 -19.83 -4.55 -1.95
C GLN A 71 -19.30 -3.45 -1.01
N ARG A 72 -18.03 -3.03 -1.17
CA ARG A 72 -17.41 -2.02 -0.31
C ARG A 72 -17.72 -0.62 -0.79
N LYS A 73 -17.97 0.28 0.17
CA LYS A 73 -18.17 1.71 -0.06
C LYS A 73 -16.86 2.45 -0.32
N SER A 74 -15.75 1.99 0.27
CA SER A 74 -14.44 2.61 0.16
C SER A 74 -13.34 1.55 0.08
N TYR A 75 -12.22 1.94 -0.55
CA TYR A 75 -11.01 1.15 -0.61
C TYR A 75 -10.39 0.93 0.78
N PHE A 76 -10.37 1.96 1.62
CA PHE A 76 -9.90 1.86 3.00
C PHE A 76 -11.07 1.73 3.97
N ASP A 77 -10.79 1.22 5.16
CA ASP A 77 -11.69 1.34 6.30
C ASP A 77 -11.36 2.62 7.06
N TYR A 78 -12.39 3.38 7.38
CA TYR A 78 -12.31 4.63 8.13
C TYR A 78 -13.01 4.43 9.47
N ASP A 79 -12.33 4.83 10.55
CA ASP A 79 -13.00 5.11 11.81
C ASP A 79 -13.16 6.63 11.92
N ASP A 80 -14.40 7.04 11.76
CA ASP A 80 -14.93 8.38 11.71
C ASP A 80 -15.67 8.74 13.00
N SER A 81 -15.30 8.13 14.14
CA SER A 81 -15.86 8.47 15.46
C SER A 81 -15.65 9.94 15.87
N GLN A 82 -14.93 10.74 15.09
CA GLN A 82 -14.61 12.16 15.29
C GLN A 82 -13.92 12.49 16.63
N LYS A 83 -13.38 11.48 17.33
CA LYS A 83 -12.74 11.70 18.64
C LYS A 83 -11.34 12.24 18.43
N ALA A 84 -11.08 13.46 18.87
CA ALA A 84 -9.74 14.03 18.84
C ALA A 84 -8.72 13.08 19.50
N GLY A 85 -7.56 12.91 18.86
CA GLY A 85 -6.50 12.03 19.36
C GLY A 85 -5.13 12.69 19.36
N SER A 86 -4.19 12.02 20.01
CA SER A 86 -2.78 12.43 20.01
C SER A 86 -1.86 11.24 19.73
N VAL A 87 -0.74 11.51 19.06
CA VAL A 87 0.33 10.54 18.81
C VAL A 87 1.62 11.15 19.34
N GLY A 88 2.25 10.48 20.32
CA GLY A 88 3.46 10.99 20.99
C GLY A 88 3.24 12.34 21.67
N GLY A 89 2.05 12.57 22.26
CA GLY A 89 1.70 13.83 22.94
C GLY A 89 1.36 14.99 22.00
N LYS A 90 1.44 14.81 20.69
CA LYS A 90 1.03 15.82 19.71
C LYS A 90 -0.37 15.53 19.21
N ARG A 91 -1.21 16.56 19.17
CA ARG A 91 -2.52 16.50 18.54
C ARG A 91 -2.37 16.15 17.06
N VAL A 92 -3.17 15.21 16.58
CA VAL A 92 -3.19 14.83 15.17
C VAL A 92 -4.62 14.75 14.67
N HIS A 93 -4.80 15.03 13.38
CA HIS A 93 -6.09 14.98 12.69
C HIS A 93 -6.21 13.74 11.78
N MET A 94 -5.12 12.99 11.62
CA MET A 94 -5.10 11.74 10.86
C MET A 94 -4.14 10.73 11.50
N VAL A 95 -4.56 9.47 11.61
CA VAL A 95 -3.71 8.34 11.98
C VAL A 95 -3.74 7.31 10.86
N MET A 96 -2.55 7.02 10.32
CA MET A 96 -2.36 5.98 9.30
C MET A 96 -1.20 5.07 9.71
N PRO A 97 -1.49 3.86 10.21
CA PRO A 97 -0.47 2.89 10.57
C PRO A 97 0.41 2.49 9.39
N ARG A 98 1.65 2.08 9.66
CA ARG A 98 2.58 1.58 8.62
C ARG A 98 2.09 0.31 7.91
N SER A 99 1.13 -0.40 8.51
CA SER A 99 0.50 -1.58 7.90
C SER A 99 -0.46 -1.21 6.77
N VAL A 100 -0.91 0.05 6.69
CA VAL A 100 -1.75 0.53 5.61
C VAL A 100 -0.92 0.61 4.34
N THR A 101 -1.29 -0.17 3.34
CA THR A 101 -0.57 -0.25 2.07
C THR A 101 -1.54 -0.26 0.89
N LEU A 102 -1.07 0.26 -0.25
CA LEU A 102 -1.79 0.16 -1.51
C LEU A 102 -1.46 -1.16 -2.20
N HIS A 103 -2.46 -1.75 -2.84
CA HIS A 103 -2.27 -2.90 -3.71
C HIS A 103 -1.50 -2.49 -4.98
N ASP A 104 -0.57 -3.32 -5.44
CA ASP A 104 0.21 -3.09 -6.68
C ASP A 104 -0.54 -3.69 -7.88
N TYR A 105 -1.31 -2.86 -8.61
CA TYR A 105 -2.06 -3.33 -9.80
C TYR A 105 -1.15 -3.42 -11.01
N ARG A 106 -0.97 -4.63 -11.52
CA ARG A 106 -0.21 -4.93 -12.72
C ARG A 106 -1.08 -5.64 -13.75
N ARG A 107 -0.89 -5.26 -15.00
CA ARG A 107 -1.46 -5.89 -16.18
C ARG A 107 -0.98 -7.33 -16.29
N ARG A 108 -1.92 -8.21 -16.62
CA ARG A 108 -1.65 -9.65 -16.76
C ARG A 108 -0.80 -9.94 -17.99
N GLU A 109 -0.91 -9.10 -19.02
CA GLU A 109 -0.32 -9.31 -20.34
C GLU A 109 1.20 -9.13 -20.31
N ASP A 110 1.67 -8.07 -19.66
CA ASP A 110 3.06 -7.62 -19.70
C ASP A 110 3.68 -7.43 -18.30
N GLY A 111 2.91 -7.66 -17.23
CA GLY A 111 3.36 -7.48 -15.85
C GLY A 111 3.72 -6.03 -15.47
N LEU A 112 3.39 -5.07 -16.33
CA LEU A 112 3.59 -3.64 -16.08
C LEU A 112 2.43 -3.07 -15.26
N ARG A 113 2.64 -1.94 -14.61
CA ARG A 113 1.55 -1.26 -13.88
C ARG A 113 0.50 -0.72 -14.84
N HIS A 114 -0.76 -0.71 -14.39
CA HIS A 114 -1.86 -0.12 -15.17
C HIS A 114 -1.62 1.35 -15.51
N HIS A 115 -0.97 2.09 -14.59
CA HIS A 115 -0.66 3.51 -14.77
C HIS A 115 0.85 3.73 -14.68
N ARG A 116 1.39 4.60 -15.56
CA ARG A 116 2.78 5.10 -15.46
C ARG A 116 2.95 6.16 -14.38
N ALA A 117 1.85 6.56 -13.74
CA ALA A 117 1.86 7.50 -12.62
C ALA A 117 2.69 6.92 -11.46
N MET A 118 3.40 7.80 -10.76
CA MET A 118 4.15 7.45 -9.55
C MET A 118 3.25 6.91 -8.42
N VAL A 119 1.93 7.15 -8.52
CA VAL A 119 0.94 6.76 -7.53
C VAL A 119 0.00 5.73 -8.14
N THR A 120 -0.23 4.66 -7.38
CA THR A 120 -1.21 3.64 -7.74
C THR A 120 -2.61 4.14 -7.39
N ILE A 121 -3.53 4.14 -8.36
CA ILE A 121 -4.92 4.56 -8.13
C ILE A 121 -5.83 3.33 -8.12
N PRO A 122 -6.44 2.99 -6.96
CA PRO A 122 -7.35 1.85 -6.87
C PRO A 122 -8.57 1.98 -7.79
N PRO A 123 -9.04 0.88 -8.41
CA PRO A 123 -10.33 0.85 -9.12
C PRO A 123 -11.50 1.42 -8.32
N LYS A 124 -11.66 1.06 -7.04
CA LYS A 124 -12.74 1.57 -6.20
C LYS A 124 -12.66 3.08 -5.95
N LEU A 125 -11.45 3.64 -5.88
CA LEU A 125 -11.28 5.09 -5.77
C LEU A 125 -11.71 5.80 -7.06
N ARG A 126 -11.38 5.24 -8.23
CA ARG A 126 -11.83 5.77 -9.52
C ARG A 126 -13.35 5.77 -9.62
N GLU A 127 -13.97 4.65 -9.27
CA GLU A 127 -15.43 4.50 -9.21
C GLU A 127 -16.04 5.58 -8.31
N ASN A 128 -15.55 5.71 -7.07
CA ASN A 128 -16.11 6.67 -6.12
C ASN A 128 -15.97 8.13 -6.57
N ILE A 129 -14.85 8.49 -7.20
CA ILE A 129 -14.65 9.85 -7.72
C ILE A 129 -15.56 10.09 -8.92
N ALA A 130 -15.66 9.15 -9.86
CA ALA A 130 -16.55 9.25 -11.01
C ALA A 130 -18.01 9.50 -10.60
N LYS A 131 -18.46 8.86 -9.52
CA LYS A 131 -19.80 9.07 -8.98
C LYS A 131 -20.09 10.51 -8.52
N LEU A 132 -19.08 11.22 -8.05
CA LEU A 132 -19.23 12.63 -7.67
C LEU A 132 -19.54 13.54 -8.87
N PHE A 133 -19.17 13.10 -10.08
CA PHE A 133 -19.42 13.81 -11.33
C PHE A 133 -20.61 13.23 -12.11
N GLY A 134 -21.31 12.23 -11.58
CA GLY A 134 -22.46 11.59 -12.21
C GLY A 134 -22.12 10.58 -13.30
N PHE A 135 -20.89 10.07 -13.34
CA PHE A 135 -20.42 9.09 -14.34
C PHE A 135 -20.47 7.64 -13.83
N ASP A 136 -21.53 7.29 -13.11
CA ASP A 136 -21.69 5.99 -12.43
C ASP A 136 -21.64 4.79 -13.39
N ASP A 137 -22.05 4.98 -14.66
CA ASP A 137 -22.29 3.92 -15.65
C ASP A 137 -21.57 4.10 -16.99
N SER A 138 -20.71 5.12 -17.16
CA SER A 138 -20.03 5.35 -18.44
C SER A 138 -18.67 4.64 -18.50
N GLU A 139 -18.38 3.98 -19.63
CA GLU A 139 -17.01 3.54 -19.96
C GLU A 139 -16.02 4.73 -19.96
N ASP A 140 -16.55 5.96 -20.01
CA ASP A 140 -15.86 7.26 -20.01
C ASP A 140 -15.56 7.84 -18.62
N ALA A 141 -15.99 7.20 -17.53
CA ALA A 141 -15.69 7.63 -16.16
C ALA A 141 -14.18 7.77 -15.88
N GLY A 142 -13.35 7.04 -16.63
CA GLY A 142 -11.89 7.14 -16.57
C GLY A 142 -11.25 8.14 -17.55
N SER A 143 -11.98 8.65 -18.54
CA SER A 143 -11.48 9.55 -19.60
C SER A 143 -11.90 11.01 -19.38
N GLU A 144 -13.11 11.27 -18.86
CA GLU A 144 -13.67 12.62 -18.73
C GLU A 144 -13.35 13.29 -17.40
N VAL A 145 -13.12 12.52 -16.33
CA VAL A 145 -12.74 13.07 -15.04
C VAL A 145 -11.24 13.33 -15.02
N ALA A 146 -10.85 14.57 -14.73
CA ALA A 146 -9.47 14.93 -14.38
C ALA A 146 -9.10 14.32 -13.02
N LEU A 147 -8.96 13.00 -12.96
CA LEU A 147 -8.90 12.16 -11.77
C LEU A 147 -7.84 12.61 -10.77
N THR A 148 -6.64 12.93 -11.26
CA THR A 148 -5.55 13.41 -10.41
C THR A 148 -5.88 14.75 -9.77
N THR A 149 -6.52 15.66 -10.51
CA THR A 149 -6.95 16.96 -10.01
C THR A 149 -8.06 16.81 -8.99
N ALA A 150 -9.05 15.96 -9.27
CA ALA A 150 -10.12 15.64 -8.32
C ALA A 150 -9.57 15.03 -7.03
N MET A 151 -8.60 14.11 -7.11
CA MET A 151 -7.93 13.55 -5.93
C MET A 151 -7.23 14.62 -5.09
N VAL A 152 -6.49 15.53 -5.72
CA VAL A 152 -5.80 16.63 -5.02
C VAL A 152 -6.80 17.56 -4.36
N ALA A 153 -7.86 17.97 -5.07
CA ALA A 153 -8.89 18.85 -4.54
C ALA A 153 -9.65 18.22 -3.35
N LEU A 154 -10.01 16.94 -3.44
CA LEU A 154 -10.66 16.22 -2.35
C LEU A 154 -9.73 16.04 -1.14
N ALA A 155 -8.44 15.80 -1.36
CA ALA A 155 -7.47 15.68 -0.27
C ALA A 155 -7.25 17.02 0.44
N ASP A 156 -7.17 18.13 -0.30
CA ASP A 156 -7.06 19.48 0.26
C ASP A 156 -8.30 19.85 1.09
N TYR A 157 -9.49 19.63 0.52
CA TYR A 157 -10.76 19.82 1.22
C TYR A 157 -10.84 19.00 2.51
N ALA A 158 -10.54 17.70 2.45
CA ALA A 158 -10.60 16.82 3.61
C ALA A 158 -9.60 17.25 4.71
N ALA A 159 -8.39 17.68 4.34
CA ALA A 159 -7.41 18.18 5.30
C ALA A 159 -7.91 19.46 6.00
N ALA A 160 -8.48 20.40 5.23
CA ALA A 160 -9.07 21.61 5.78
C ALA A 160 -10.23 21.31 6.74
N SER A 161 -11.15 20.42 6.34
CA SER A 161 -12.29 20.02 7.17
C SER A 161 -11.86 19.36 8.49
N LEU A 162 -10.92 18.41 8.46
CA LEU A 162 -10.45 17.73 9.68
C LEU A 162 -9.81 18.71 10.69
N ILE A 163 -9.12 19.74 10.19
CA ILE A 163 -8.53 20.79 11.03
C ILE A 163 -9.61 21.72 11.58
N GLN A 164 -10.52 22.19 10.72
CA GLN A 164 -11.60 23.11 11.07
C GLN A 164 -12.56 22.50 12.10
N ASP A 165 -13.02 21.28 11.85
CA ASP A 165 -13.94 20.54 12.71
C ASP A 165 -13.20 19.95 13.92
N ASN A 166 -11.87 19.97 13.87
CA ASN A 166 -11.00 19.54 14.93
C ASN A 166 -11.23 18.06 15.33
N THR A 167 -11.33 17.24 14.29
CA THR A 167 -11.62 15.81 14.40
C THR A 167 -10.43 14.97 13.96
N LEU A 168 -10.53 13.66 14.23
CA LEU A 168 -9.52 12.68 13.87
C LEU A 168 -10.11 11.69 12.88
N LEU A 169 -9.38 11.42 11.81
CA LEU A 169 -9.63 10.30 10.90
C LEU A 169 -8.60 9.19 11.14
N ILE A 170 -9.07 7.99 11.47
CA ILE A 170 -8.19 6.80 11.52
C ILE A 170 -8.42 5.98 10.26
N VAL A 171 -7.33 5.69 9.55
CA VAL A 171 -7.36 4.92 8.29
C VAL A 171 -6.74 3.54 8.54
N SER A 172 -7.41 2.50 8.06
CA SER A 172 -6.91 1.13 8.08
C SER A 172 -7.12 0.41 6.75
N SER A 173 -6.28 -0.59 6.49
CA SER A 173 -6.47 -1.49 5.35
C SER A 173 -7.54 -2.52 5.68
N PRO A 174 -8.40 -2.88 4.72
CA PRO A 174 -9.36 -3.96 4.88
C PRO A 174 -8.70 -5.29 5.26
N VAL A 175 -9.41 -6.08 6.04
CA VAL A 175 -9.04 -7.47 6.30
C VAL A 175 -9.05 -8.24 4.97
N ASP A 176 -7.95 -8.94 4.67
CA ASP A 176 -7.80 -9.73 3.45
C ASP A 176 -7.65 -11.21 3.78
N GLU A 177 -8.77 -11.94 3.71
CA GLU A 177 -8.80 -13.40 3.88
C GLU A 177 -7.92 -14.15 2.86
N HIS A 178 -7.65 -13.50 1.72
CA HIS A 178 -6.89 -14.09 0.61
C HIS A 178 -5.46 -13.52 0.51
N ALA A 179 -4.95 -12.88 1.57
CA ALA A 179 -3.70 -12.11 1.54
C ALA A 179 -2.51 -12.85 0.91
N GLU A 180 -2.25 -14.09 1.36
CA GLU A 180 -1.13 -14.89 0.84
C GLU A 180 -1.35 -15.33 -0.62
N VAL A 181 -2.59 -15.63 -1.00
CA VAL A 181 -2.92 -16.03 -2.37
C VAL A 181 -2.79 -14.83 -3.33
N ARG A 182 -3.31 -13.65 -2.96
CA ARG A 182 -3.13 -12.43 -3.74
C ARG A 182 -1.66 -12.03 -3.85
N LYS A 183 -0.90 -12.21 -2.78
CA LYS A 183 0.55 -11.95 -2.80
C LYS A 183 1.27 -12.87 -3.79
N ALA A 184 0.95 -14.17 -3.79
CA ALA A 184 1.48 -15.11 -4.77
C ALA A 184 1.10 -14.72 -6.20
N ALA A 185 -0.17 -14.36 -6.45
CA ALA A 185 -0.65 -13.87 -7.74
C ALA A 185 0.13 -12.62 -8.22
N ARG A 186 0.28 -11.60 -7.36
CA ARG A 186 1.06 -10.40 -7.66
C ARG A 186 2.51 -10.71 -8.01
N VAL A 187 3.15 -11.61 -7.26
CA VAL A 187 4.53 -12.03 -7.52
C VAL A 187 4.64 -12.75 -8.87
N ALA A 188 3.67 -13.60 -9.22
CA ALA A 188 3.64 -14.29 -10.51
C ALA A 188 3.53 -13.29 -11.67
N VAL A 189 2.59 -12.33 -11.60
CA VAL A 189 2.42 -11.28 -12.62
C VAL A 189 3.67 -10.39 -12.73
N ARG A 190 4.27 -10.01 -11.60
CA ARG A 190 5.52 -9.25 -11.57
C ARG A 190 6.68 -10.01 -12.23
N ASN A 191 6.84 -11.29 -11.92
CA ASN A 191 7.89 -12.13 -12.49
C ASN A 191 7.70 -12.30 -14.00
N LEU A 192 6.45 -12.39 -14.48
CA LEU A 192 6.14 -12.37 -15.90
C LEU A 192 6.64 -11.08 -16.55
N GLY A 193 6.36 -9.92 -15.95
CA GLY A 193 6.86 -8.64 -16.46
C GLY A 193 8.39 -8.54 -16.47
N MET A 194 9.06 -9.05 -15.44
CA MET A 194 10.53 -9.15 -15.44
C MET A 194 11.04 -10.06 -16.56
N SER A 195 10.40 -11.21 -16.78
CA SER A 195 10.80 -12.17 -17.81
C SER A 195 10.60 -11.62 -19.23
N LYS A 196 9.55 -10.82 -19.45
CA LYS A 196 9.26 -10.23 -20.77
C LYS A 196 10.07 -8.98 -21.06
N ASN A 197 10.23 -8.10 -20.06
CA ASN A 197 10.75 -6.74 -20.26
C ASN A 197 12.18 -6.56 -19.70
N GLY A 198 12.73 -7.58 -19.02
CA GLY A 198 14.04 -7.53 -18.34
C GLY A 198 14.00 -6.72 -17.04
N LYS A 199 13.66 -5.43 -17.12
CA LYS A 199 13.42 -4.53 -15.98
C LYS A 199 12.00 -3.99 -16.02
N ILE A 200 11.40 -3.89 -14.84
CA ILE A 200 10.08 -3.31 -14.63
C ILE A 200 10.19 -2.32 -13.47
N TYR A 201 9.61 -1.12 -13.66
CA TYR A 201 9.58 -0.03 -12.68
C TYR A 201 8.20 0.09 -12.03
#